data_AF-A0A4Y2J0Y9-F1
#
_entry.id   AF-A0A4Y2J0Y9-F1
#
_cell.length_a   1.000
_cell.length_b   1.000
_cell.length_c   1.000
_cell.angle_alpha   90.00
_cell.angle_beta   90.00
_cell.angle_gamma   90.00
#
_symmetry.space_group_name_H-M   'P 1'
#
loop_
_entity.id
_entity.type
_entity.pdbx_description
1 polymer ?
#
loop_
_entity_poly.entity_id
_entity_poly.type
_entity_poly.pdbx_seq_one_letter_code
_entity_poly.pdbx_strand_id
1 'polypeptide(L)'
;MPWKKFDQMLIGQVQALLVLRWSHRIVQTHFKKKGIAISLSHICRIKNSKLGWTKNDSKPIKNGRQIKLKASDLQRLEKMASKLNPPTQASMAKALNLS
;
A
#
# COMPACT_ATOMS: atom_id res chain seq x y z
N MET A 1 -21.34 20.83 -5.89
CA MET A 1 -20.60 19.57 -6.20
C MET A 1 -19.19 19.65 -5.61
N PRO A 2 -18.61 18.57 -5.05
CA PRO A 2 -17.34 18.61 -4.33
C PRO A 2 -16.17 18.30 -5.27
N TRP A 3 -15.81 19.24 -6.14
CA TRP A 3 -14.82 19.01 -7.20
C TRP A 3 -13.43 18.67 -6.63
N LYS A 4 -13.09 19.24 -5.46
CA LYS A 4 -11.86 18.92 -4.71
C LYS A 4 -11.72 17.43 -4.33
N LYS A 5 -12.83 16.74 -4.02
CA LYS A 5 -12.79 15.31 -3.68
C LYS A 5 -12.49 14.46 -4.91
N PHE A 6 -12.98 14.89 -6.07
CA PHE A 6 -12.77 14.19 -7.34
C PHE A 6 -11.31 14.32 -7.81
N ASP A 7 -10.71 15.50 -7.67
CA ASP A 7 -9.28 15.72 -7.96
C ASP A 7 -8.38 14.86 -7.05
N GLN A 8 -8.69 14.79 -5.76
CA GLN A 8 -7.90 13.99 -4.82
C GLN A 8 -8.03 12.48 -5.09
N MET A 9 -9.21 12.01 -5.49
CA MET A 9 -9.42 10.61 -5.89
C MET A 9 -8.63 10.27 -7.16
N LEU A 10 -8.61 11.16 -8.15
CA LEU A 10 -7.83 10.98 -9.38
C LEU A 10 -6.33 10.96 -9.11
N ILE A 11 -5.83 11.83 -8.24
CA ILE A 11 -4.42 11.84 -7.82
C ILE A 11 -4.04 10.50 -7.18
N GLY A 12 -4.89 9.95 -6.30
CA GLY A 12 -4.66 8.65 -5.68
C GLY A 12 -4.63 7.49 -6.68
N GLN A 13 -5.53 7.50 -7.67
CA GLN A 13 -5.53 6.49 -8.74
C GLN A 13 -4.28 6.58 -9.62
N VAL A 14 -3.84 7.78 -9.99
CA VAL A 14 -2.60 7.99 -10.75
C VAL A 14 -1.39 7.52 -9.94
N GLN A 15 -1.31 7.85 -8.65
CA GLN A 15 -0.24 7.39 -7.75
C GLN A 15 -0.19 5.85 -7.66
N ALA A 16 -1.33 5.18 -7.48
CA ALA A 16 -1.38 3.72 -7.41
C ALA A 16 -0.84 3.05 -8.68
N LEU A 17 -1.18 3.59 -9.86
CA LEU A 17 -0.67 3.07 -11.13
C LEU A 17 0.84 3.33 -11.30
N LEU A 18 1.34 4.48 -10.83
CA LEU A 18 2.77 4.78 -10.83
C LEU A 18 3.57 3.87 -9.88
N VAL A 19 3.02 3.51 -8.72
CA VAL A 19 3.61 2.53 -7.77
C VAL A 19 3.73 1.15 -8.42
N LEU A 20 2.76 0.76 -9.25
CA LEU A 20 2.80 -0.47 -10.04
C LEU A 20 3.79 -0.42 -11.22
N ARG A 21 4.65 0.61 -11.28
CA ARG A 21 5.64 0.85 -12.35
C ARG A 21 5.03 0.99 -13.75
N TRP A 22 3.78 1.42 -13.84
CA TRP A 22 3.18 1.72 -15.14
C TRP A 22 3.86 2.93 -15.77
N SER A 23 4.16 2.84 -17.06
CA SER A 23 4.71 3.99 -17.79
C SER A 23 3.67 5.08 -17.94
N HIS A 24 4.11 6.34 -18.05
CA HIS A 24 3.20 7.48 -18.16
C HIS A 24 2.22 7.35 -19.34
N ARG A 25 2.66 6.75 -20.47
CA ARG A 25 1.80 6.50 -21.64
C ARG A 25 0.65 5.54 -21.33
N ILE A 26 0.92 4.48 -20.56
CA ILE A 26 -0.11 3.49 -20.21
C ILE A 26 -1.13 4.12 -19.26
N VAL A 27 -0.67 4.89 -18.26
CA VAL A 27 -1.54 5.65 -17.35
C VAL A 27 -2.42 6.61 -18.14
N GLN A 28 -1.85 7.39 -19.06
CA GLN A 28 -2.59 8.34 -19.88
C GLN A 28 -3.66 7.65 -20.74
N THR A 29 -3.33 6.52 -21.36
CA THR A 29 -4.26 5.75 -22.19
C THR A 29 -5.39 5.14 -21.35
N HIS A 30 -5.09 4.66 -20.13
CA HIS A 30 -6.07 4.12 -19.20
C HIS A 30 -7.13 5.17 -18.84
N PHE A 31 -6.71 6.39 -18.50
CA PHE A 31 -7.65 7.46 -18.18
C PHE A 31 -8.40 7.98 -19.41
N LYS A 32 -7.74 8.04 -20.58
CA LYS A 32 -8.41 8.39 -21.85
C LYS A 32 -9.56 7.43 -22.18
N LYS A 33 -9.38 6.11 -21.95
CA LYS A 33 -10.46 5.12 -22.10
C LYS A 33 -11.63 5.34 -21.14
N LYS A 34 -11.38 5.96 -19.99
CA LYS A 34 -12.40 6.34 -19.00
C LYS A 34 -13.03 7.73 -19.27
N GLY A 35 -12.69 8.37 -20.39
CA GLY A 35 -13.17 9.72 -20.72
C GLY A 35 -12.46 10.83 -19.93
N ILE A 36 -11.35 10.53 -19.25
CA ILE A 36 -10.62 11.48 -18.42
C ILE A 36 -9.33 11.87 -19.15
N ALA A 37 -9.26 13.11 -19.63
CA ALA A 37 -8.08 13.64 -20.27
C ALA A 37 -7.05 14.08 -19.21
N ILE A 38 -5.94 13.36 -19.10
CA ILE A 38 -4.83 13.71 -18.20
C ILE A 38 -3.60 14.05 -19.04
N SER A 39 -2.98 15.20 -18.76
CA SER A 39 -1.76 15.62 -19.42
C SER A 39 -0.53 14.95 -18.80
N LEU A 40 0.52 14.75 -19.61
CA LEU A 40 1.77 14.18 -19.15
C LEU A 40 2.42 15.03 -18.04
N SER A 41 2.34 16.36 -18.18
CA SER A 41 2.82 17.31 -17.18
C SER A 41 2.11 17.14 -15.83
N HIS A 42 0.82 16.79 -15.83
CA HIS A 42 0.06 16.52 -14.62
C HIS A 42 0.52 15.21 -13.95
N ILE A 43 0.77 14.16 -14.73
CA ILE A 43 1.33 12.89 -14.23
C ILE A 43 2.74 13.10 -13.63
N CYS A 44 3.60 13.87 -14.32
CA CYS A 44 4.93 14.20 -13.81
C CYS A 44 4.87 15.03 -12.53
N ARG A 45 3.92 15.98 -12.43
CA ARG A 45 3.67 16.72 -11.19
C ARG A 45 3.24 15.80 -10.06
N ILE A 46 2.33 14.86 -10.30
CA ILE A 46 1.91 13.89 -9.28
C ILE A 46 3.08 13.02 -8.82
N LYS A 47 3.87 12.50 -9.76
CA LYS A 47 5.06 11.67 -9.48
C LYS A 47 6.11 12.42 -8.65
N ASN A 48 6.37 13.67 -8.99
CA ASN A 48 7.41 14.49 -8.37
C ASN A 48 6.91 15.29 -7.17
N SER A 49 5.59 15.41 -7.01
CA SER A 49 5.02 16.07 -5.85
C SER A 49 5.33 15.22 -4.63
N LYS A 50 5.98 15.84 -3.63
CA LYS A 50 6.00 15.35 -2.24
C LYS A 50 4.60 15.36 -1.61
N LEU A 51 3.52 15.43 -2.41
CA LEU A 51 2.15 15.35 -1.94
C LEU A 51 2.03 13.97 -1.33
N GLY A 52 2.07 13.95 0.00
CA GLY A 52 2.38 12.78 0.79
C GLY A 52 1.72 11.55 0.20
N TRP A 53 2.54 10.52 -0.04
CA TRP A 53 2.15 9.14 0.25
C TRP A 53 1.10 9.23 1.32
N THR A 54 -0.15 8.87 0.99
CA THR A 54 -1.27 9.01 1.92
C THR A 54 -0.77 8.54 3.27
N LYS A 55 -0.55 9.51 4.17
CA LYS A 55 -0.75 9.28 5.58
C LYS A 55 -2.21 8.87 5.59
N ASN A 56 -2.45 7.58 5.37
CA ASN A 56 -3.50 6.92 6.12
C ASN A 56 -3.32 7.46 7.53
N ASP A 57 -4.39 7.97 8.12
CA ASP A 57 -4.43 8.34 9.54
C ASP A 57 -4.11 7.14 10.47
N SER A 58 -3.67 6.00 9.92
CA SER A 58 -2.78 5.10 10.62
C SER A 58 -1.57 5.90 11.12
N LYS A 59 -1.53 6.09 12.44
CA LYS A 59 -0.35 6.48 13.21
C LYS A 59 0.90 5.97 12.50
N PRO A 60 1.98 6.78 12.38
CA PRO A 60 3.21 6.30 11.77
C PRO A 60 3.50 4.94 12.36
N ILE A 61 3.61 3.91 11.51
CA ILE A 61 4.09 2.59 11.93
C ILE A 61 5.40 2.94 12.60
N LYS A 62 5.43 2.88 13.93
CA LYS A 62 6.65 3.09 14.67
C LYS A 62 7.60 2.10 14.04
N ASN A 63 8.74 2.57 13.54
CA ASN A 63 9.85 1.71 13.18
C ASN A 63 10.35 1.08 14.49
N GLY A 64 9.56 0.17 15.05
CA GLY A 64 10.02 -0.79 16.03
C GLY A 64 11.11 -1.62 15.36
N ARG A 65 11.88 -2.32 16.18
CA ARG A 65 12.91 -3.23 15.68
C ARG A 65 12.28 -4.15 14.64
N GLN A 66 12.66 -4.01 13.38
CA GLN A 66 12.18 -4.86 12.31
C GLN A 66 12.81 -6.24 12.51
N ILE A 67 12.12 -7.13 13.20
CA ILE A 67 12.59 -8.50 13.40
C ILE A 67 12.30 -9.25 12.10
N LYS A 68 13.38 -9.61 11.39
CA LYS A 68 13.29 -10.47 10.23
C LYS A 68 13.00 -11.90 10.73
N LEU A 69 11.82 -12.42 10.40
CA LEU A 69 11.48 -13.82 10.67
C LEU A 69 12.43 -14.74 9.92
N LYS A 70 12.93 -15.78 10.59
CA LYS A 70 13.67 -16.85 9.92
C LYS A 70 12.68 -17.81 9.25
N ALA A 71 13.15 -18.59 8.28
CA ALA A 71 12.33 -19.60 7.63
C ALA A 71 11.71 -20.61 8.63
N SER A 72 12.43 -20.94 9.70
CA SER A 72 11.93 -21.79 10.79
C SER A 72 10.76 -21.18 11.56
N ASP A 73 10.73 -19.86 11.70
CA ASP A 73 9.65 -19.15 12.41
C ASP A 73 8.38 -19.14 11.55
N LEU A 74 8.53 -19.01 10.23
CA LEU A 74 7.43 -19.14 9.28
C LEU A 74 6.82 -20.54 9.31
N GLN A 75 7.66 -21.58 9.27
CA GLN A 75 7.18 -22.96 9.34
C GLN A 75 6.45 -23.26 10.66
N ARG A 76 6.90 -22.67 11.77
CA ARG A 76 6.20 -22.79 13.06
C ARG A 76 4.87 -22.04 13.06
N LEU A 77 4.81 -20.88 12.42
CA LEU A 77 3.58 -20.11 12.26
C LEU A 77 2.54 -20.89 11.45
N GLU A 78 2.94 -21.48 10.33
CA GLU A 78 2.08 -22.33 9.50
C GLU A 78 1.51 -23.49 10.31
N LYS A 79 2.34 -24.19 11.09
CA LYS A 79 1.89 -25.28 11.97
C LYS A 79 0.91 -24.85 13.05
N MET A 80 1.01 -23.62 13.55
CA MET A 80 0.08 -23.08 14.55
C MET A 80 -1.24 -22.64 13.90
N ALA A 81 -1.18 -22.05 12.71
CA ALA A 81 -2.35 -21.61 11.95
C ALA A 81 -3.17 -22.78 11.40
N SER A 82 -2.53 -23.91 11.06
CA SER A 82 -3.19 -25.12 10.55
C SER A 82 -3.87 -25.98 11.62
N LYS A 83 -3.90 -25.55 12.89
CA LYS A 83 -4.63 -26.26 13.95
C LYS A 83 -6.14 -26.00 13.82
N LEU A 84 -6.97 -26.98 14.18
CA LEU A 84 -8.43 -26.85 14.17
C LEU A 84 -8.93 -25.65 15.01
N ASN A 85 -8.26 -25.37 16.13
CA ASN A 85 -8.45 -24.18 16.94
C ASN A 85 -7.11 -23.45 17.05
N PRO A 86 -6.80 -22.53 16.11
CA PRO A 86 -5.54 -21.82 16.13
C PRO A 86 -5.48 -20.85 17.31
N PRO A 87 -4.30 -20.66 17.93
CA PRO A 87 -4.12 -19.71 19.02
C PRO A 87 -4.31 -18.27 18.54
N THR A 88 -4.61 -17.35 19.46
CA THR A 88 -4.77 -15.93 19.13
C THR A 88 -3.47 -15.33 18.57
N GLN A 89 -3.58 -14.25 17.79
CA GLN A 89 -2.42 -13.55 17.23
C GLN A 89 -1.39 -13.15 18.30
N ALA A 90 -1.84 -12.67 19.46
CA ALA A 90 -0.97 -12.33 20.58
C ALA A 90 -0.25 -13.57 21.14
N SER A 91 -0.95 -14.71 21.24
CA SER A 91 -0.35 -15.96 21.69
C SER A 91 0.66 -16.52 20.67
N MET A 92 0.39 -16.38 19.37
CA MET A 92 1.32 -16.75 18.30
C MET A 92 2.58 -15.87 18.31
N ALA A 93 2.41 -14.55 18.47
CA ALA A 93 3.51 -13.61 18.59
C ALA A 93 4.40 -13.93 19.80
N LYS A 94 3.79 -14.23 20.96
CA LYS A 94 4.51 -14.66 22.17
C LYS A 94 5.28 -15.96 21.95
N ALA A 95 4.70 -16.94 21.25
CA ALA A 95 5.37 -18.22 20.92
C ALA A 95 6.56 -18.08 19.95
N LEU A 96 6.57 -17.00 19.17
CA LEU A 96 7.64 -16.63 18.25
C LEU A 96 8.62 -15.59 18.83
N ASN A 97 8.49 -15.24 20.12
CA ASN A 97 9.29 -14.19 20.78
C ASN A 97 9.28 -12.87 20.02
N LEU A 98 8.14 -12.55 19.38
CA LEU A 98 7.92 -11.25 18.75
C LEU A 98 7.50 -10.27 19.85
N SER A 99 8.37 -9.30 20.12
CA SER A 99 8.14 -8.25 21.12
C SER A 99 7.17 -7.19 20.65
#